data_AF-A0AAV2KUL0-F1
#
_entry.id   AF-A0AAV2KUL0-F1
#
_cell.length_a   1.000
_cell.length_b   1.000
_cell.length_c   1.000
_cell.angle_alpha   90.00
_cell.angle_beta   90.00
_cell.angle_gamma   90.00
#
_symmetry.space_group_name_H-M   'P 1'
#
loop_
_entity.id
_entity.type
_entity.pdbx_description
1 polymer ?
#
loop_
_entity_poly.entity_id
_entity_poly.type
_entity_poly.pdbx_seq_one_letter_code
_entity_poly.pdbx_strand_id
1 'polypeptide(L)'
;MVLARSVSFFLFLWVFVENSRRQRVSSSPLPPHRALHPGIMSDTKRLAFSILRFLHDQLNSGTLTSDAKESLEVAVQCMETAYEISTDDQSLAVPMSLPEIFNAATAKFPAQSQANNNSSPNCLSDEDRAEAEALKTEGNEQMRVENYSAAVEFYSQAIVLNPQNAVYFCNR
;
A
#
# COMPACT_ATOMS: atom_id res chain seq x y z
N MET A 1 -30.07 6.46 4.25
CA MET A 1 -29.65 5.10 3.84
C MET A 1 -28.14 4.86 4.07
N VAL A 2 -27.55 5.46 5.12
CA VAL A 2 -26.10 5.37 5.43
C VAL A 2 -25.82 4.40 6.60
N LEU A 3 -26.84 4.10 7.42
CA LEU A 3 -26.69 3.26 8.62
C LEU A 3 -26.50 1.75 8.32
N ALA A 4 -26.86 1.29 7.11
CA ALA A 4 -26.80 -0.12 6.74
C ALA A 4 -25.42 -0.58 6.22
N ARG A 5 -24.53 0.34 5.84
CA ARG A 5 -23.19 -0.01 5.32
C ARG A 5 -22.14 -0.20 6.42
N SER A 6 -22.38 0.34 7.61
CA SER A 6 -21.44 0.26 8.75
C SER A 6 -21.49 -1.12 9.45
N VAL A 7 -22.68 -1.69 9.63
CA VAL A 7 -22.84 -3.00 10.30
C VAL A 7 -22.16 -4.13 9.52
N SER A 8 -22.19 -4.10 8.19
CA SER A 8 -21.52 -5.10 7.35
C SER A 8 -19.99 -5.02 7.40
N PHE A 9 -19.43 -3.82 7.56
CA PHE A 9 -17.97 -3.65 7.62
C PHE A 9 -17.41 -4.10 8.97
N PHE A 10 -18.09 -3.76 10.08
CA PHE A 10 -17.73 -4.25 11.41
C PHE A 10 -17.92 -5.75 11.55
N LEU A 11 -18.96 -6.34 10.94
CA LEU A 11 -19.13 -7.79 10.93
C LEU A 11 -18.04 -8.48 10.10
N PHE A 12 -17.59 -7.86 9.01
CA PHE A 12 -16.50 -8.39 8.18
C PHE A 12 -15.14 -8.30 8.90
N LEU A 13 -14.86 -7.19 9.58
CA LEU A 13 -13.66 -7.05 10.41
C LEU A 13 -13.68 -8.00 11.61
N TRP A 14 -14.83 -8.14 12.28
CA TRP A 14 -14.99 -9.10 13.38
C TRP A 14 -14.83 -10.54 12.89
N VAL A 15 -15.44 -10.92 11.76
CA VAL A 15 -15.26 -12.25 11.15
C VAL A 15 -13.80 -12.46 10.72
N PHE A 16 -13.13 -11.45 10.18
CA PHE A 16 -11.72 -11.55 9.78
C PHE A 16 -10.78 -11.69 10.99
N VAL A 17 -11.01 -10.93 12.06
CA VAL A 17 -10.26 -11.01 13.32
C VAL A 17 -10.54 -12.33 14.04
N GLU A 18 -11.78 -12.78 14.09
CA GLU A 18 -12.18 -14.03 14.72
C GLU A 18 -11.67 -15.25 13.93
N ASN A 19 -11.70 -15.19 12.60
CA ASN A 19 -11.10 -16.20 11.73
C ASN A 19 -9.56 -16.24 11.90
N SER A 20 -8.93 -15.08 12.08
CA SER A 20 -7.49 -14.97 12.37
C SER A 20 -7.12 -15.50 13.77
N ARG A 21 -8.00 -15.34 14.77
CA ARG A 21 -7.85 -15.97 16.11
C ARG A 21 -8.00 -17.49 16.03
N ARG A 22 -8.98 -17.99 15.27
CA ARG A 22 -9.22 -19.43 15.09
C ARG A 22 -8.09 -20.14 14.34
N GLN A 23 -7.47 -19.49 13.35
CA GLN A 23 -6.31 -20.02 12.63
C GLN A 23 -5.07 -20.19 13.53
N ARG A 24 -4.98 -19.47 14.65
CA ARG A 24 -3.85 -19.54 15.60
C ARG A 24 -3.93 -20.73 16.58
N VAL A 25 -5.06 -21.44 16.64
CA VAL A 25 -5.30 -22.55 17.59
C VAL A 25 -4.99 -23.93 16.99
N SER A 26 -4.71 -24.03 15.68
CA SER A 26 -4.49 -25.31 15.00
C SER A 26 -3.06 -25.46 14.47
N SER A 27 -2.06 -25.41 15.34
CA SER A 27 -0.70 -25.85 15.01
C SER A 27 -0.04 -26.49 16.23
N SER A 28 0.32 -27.76 16.07
CA SER A 28 0.93 -28.70 17.02
C SER A 28 2.20 -28.17 17.71
N PRO A 29 2.64 -28.79 18.83
CA PRO A 29 3.70 -28.24 19.68
C PRO A 29 5.08 -28.36 19.02
N LEU A 30 5.84 -27.26 19.01
CA LEU A 30 7.23 -27.16 18.57
C LEU A 30 8.15 -26.80 19.77
N PRO A 31 9.46 -27.13 19.70
CA PRO A 31 10.31 -27.46 20.86
C PRO A 31 10.77 -26.24 21.66
N PRO A 32 11.32 -26.44 22.89
CA PRO A 32 11.72 -25.33 23.75
C PRO A 32 13.08 -24.76 23.32
N HIS A 33 13.26 -23.48 23.64
CA HIS A 33 14.49 -22.66 23.61
C HIS A 33 14.70 -21.75 22.39
N ARG A 34 14.09 -20.56 22.48
CA ARG A 34 14.89 -19.32 22.61
C ARG A 34 14.08 -18.30 23.40
N ALA A 35 14.57 -17.90 24.57
CA ALA A 35 13.95 -16.86 25.38
C ALA A 35 13.80 -15.58 24.55
N LEU A 36 12.56 -15.20 24.28
CA LEU A 36 12.22 -13.94 23.62
C LEU A 36 12.59 -12.81 24.60
N HIS A 37 13.57 -11.98 24.25
CA HIS A 37 13.94 -10.81 25.04
C HIS A 37 12.72 -9.86 25.16
N PRO A 38 12.34 -9.41 26.37
CA PRO A 38 11.21 -8.51 26.59
C PRO A 38 11.30 -7.16 25.86
N GLY A 39 12.49 -6.76 25.38
CA GLY A 39 12.73 -5.47 24.74
C GLY A 39 12.19 -5.34 23.30
N ILE A 40 12.21 -6.41 22.50
CA ILE A 40 11.88 -6.33 21.06
C ILE A 40 10.40 -5.99 20.83
N MET A 41 9.50 -6.48 21.68
CA MET A 41 8.08 -6.11 21.59
C MET A 41 7.83 -4.65 21.96
N SER A 42 8.64 -4.07 22.86
CA SER A 42 8.48 -2.67 23.25
C SER A 42 8.94 -1.71 22.16
N ASP A 43 9.99 -2.04 21.40
CA ASP A 43 10.48 -1.18 20.31
C ASP A 43 9.51 -1.12 19.13
N THR A 44 8.93 -2.27 18.76
CA THR A 44 7.88 -2.32 17.74
C THR A 44 6.63 -1.55 18.18
N LYS A 45 6.24 -1.66 19.46
CA LYS A 45 5.14 -0.87 20.03
C LYS A 45 5.45 0.63 20.06
N ARG A 46 6.68 1.03 20.36
CA ARG A 46 7.15 2.43 20.30
C ARG A 46 7.09 2.99 18.88
N LEU A 47 7.46 2.20 17.87
CA LEU A 47 7.33 2.59 16.47
C LEU A 47 5.86 2.75 16.07
N ALA A 48 5.02 1.76 16.40
CA ALA A 48 3.58 1.81 16.12
C ALA A 48 2.92 3.02 16.80
N PHE A 49 3.29 3.33 18.05
CA PHE A 49 2.83 4.52 18.78
C PHE A 49 3.28 5.82 18.10
N SER A 50 4.51 5.86 17.59
CA SER A 50 5.04 7.03 16.86
C SER A 50 4.29 7.29 15.56
N ILE A 51 3.87 6.22 14.86
CA ILE A 51 2.99 6.31 13.68
C ILE A 51 1.60 6.79 14.11
N LEU A 52 1.02 6.20 15.17
CA LEU A 52 -0.30 6.56 15.68
C LEU A 52 -0.38 8.06 15.99
N ARG A 53 0.61 8.60 16.71
CA ARG A 53 0.70 10.04 17.02
C ARG A 53 0.73 10.90 15.77
N PHE A 54 1.51 10.51 14.76
CA PHE A 54 1.55 11.21 13.48
C PHE A 54 0.18 11.20 12.77
N LEU A 55 -0.51 10.07 12.72
CA LEU A 55 -1.84 9.97 12.10
C LEU A 55 -2.86 10.87 12.84
N HIS A 56 -2.82 10.92 14.17
CA HIS A 56 -3.66 11.84 14.95
C HIS A 56 -3.34 13.32 14.68
N ASP A 57 -2.07 13.69 14.57
CA ASP A 57 -1.67 15.04 14.20
C ASP A 57 -2.19 15.42 12.81
N GLN A 58 -2.20 14.47 11.85
CA GLN A 58 -2.77 14.67 10.51
C GLN A 58 -4.31 14.77 10.50
N LEU A 59 -5.00 14.06 11.39
CA LEU A 59 -6.46 14.19 11.56
C LEU A 59 -6.84 15.57 12.11
N ASN A 60 -5.99 16.15 12.95
CA ASN A 60 -6.19 17.46 13.57
C ASN A 60 -5.70 18.64 12.72
N SER A 61 -4.72 18.44 11.83
CA SER A 61 -4.15 19.49 10.98
C SER A 61 -5.11 20.01 9.89
N GLY A 62 -6.21 19.30 9.62
CA GLY A 62 -7.27 19.75 8.71
C GLY A 62 -6.88 19.81 7.23
N THR A 63 -5.75 19.21 6.85
CA THR A 63 -5.22 19.20 5.48
C THR A 63 -5.77 18.05 4.61
N LEU A 64 -6.53 17.14 5.21
CA LEU A 64 -7.07 15.94 4.56
C LEU A 64 -8.52 16.14 4.12
N THR A 65 -8.92 15.46 3.04
CA THR A 65 -10.32 15.41 2.61
C THR A 65 -11.17 14.61 3.61
N SER A 66 -12.49 14.81 3.62
CA SER A 66 -13.40 14.10 4.53
C SER A 66 -13.28 12.58 4.43
N ASP A 67 -13.18 12.05 3.20
CA ASP A 67 -13.04 10.62 2.93
C ASP A 67 -11.69 10.05 3.43
N ALA A 68 -10.61 10.81 3.24
CA ALA A 68 -9.30 10.45 3.75
C ALA A 68 -9.26 10.49 5.29
N LYS A 69 -9.99 11.42 5.91
CA LYS A 69 -10.13 11.53 7.35
C LYS A 69 -10.82 10.30 7.95
N GLU A 70 -11.97 9.90 7.37
CA GLU A 70 -12.70 8.70 7.79
C GLU A 70 -11.83 7.44 7.64
N SER A 71 -11.10 7.32 6.52
CA SER A 71 -10.17 6.21 6.28
C SER A 71 -9.04 6.16 7.31
N LEU A 72 -8.52 7.33 7.70
CA LEU A 72 -7.43 7.46 8.65
C LEU A 72 -7.89 7.15 10.10
N GLU A 73 -9.11 7.54 10.47
CA GLU A 73 -9.71 7.17 11.76
C GLU A 73 -9.86 5.65 11.92
N VAL A 74 -10.26 4.94 10.85
CA VAL A 74 -10.31 3.47 10.86
C VAL A 74 -8.92 2.86 11.00
N ALA A 75 -7.91 3.42 10.31
CA ALA A 75 -6.53 2.95 10.40
C ALA A 75 -5.98 3.06 11.83
N VAL A 76 -6.26 4.17 12.51
CA VAL A 76 -5.89 4.39 13.93
C VAL A 76 -6.46 3.28 14.80
N GLN A 77 -7.77 3.01 14.73
CA GLN A 77 -8.43 1.98 15.54
C GLN A 77 -7.89 0.57 15.25
N CYS A 78 -7.55 0.28 14.00
CA CYS A 78 -6.91 -0.98 13.62
C CYS A 78 -5.54 -1.13 14.28
N MET A 79 -4.73 -0.07 14.30
CA MET A 79 -3.40 -0.07 14.90
C MET A 79 -3.45 -0.20 16.43
N GLU A 80 -4.35 0.51 17.11
CA GLU A 80 -4.56 0.40 18.56
C GLU A 80 -4.90 -1.04 18.96
N THR A 81 -5.78 -1.67 18.19
CA THR A 81 -6.21 -3.05 18.43
C THR A 81 -5.11 -4.06 18.10
N ALA A 82 -4.38 -3.88 17.00
CA ALA A 82 -3.37 -4.84 16.54
C ALA A 82 -2.14 -4.88 17.44
N TYR A 83 -1.73 -3.72 17.99
CA TYR A 83 -0.54 -3.60 18.82
C TYR A 83 -0.84 -3.51 20.32
N GLU A 84 -2.12 -3.45 20.70
CA GLU A 84 -2.58 -3.22 22.07
C GLU A 84 -1.88 -1.98 22.67
N ILE A 85 -2.00 -0.85 21.97
CA ILE A 85 -1.41 0.44 22.34
C ILE A 85 -2.50 1.52 22.33
N SER A 86 -2.41 2.50 23.23
CA SER A 86 -3.26 3.70 23.25
C SER A 86 -2.41 4.95 23.05
N THR A 87 -3.00 6.02 22.53
CA THR A 87 -2.38 7.36 22.45
C THR A 87 -2.04 7.94 23.83
N ASP A 88 -2.69 7.49 24.89
CA ASP A 88 -2.43 7.94 26.27
C ASP A 88 -1.19 7.29 26.91
N ASP A 89 -0.60 6.28 26.26
CA ASP A 89 0.54 5.54 26.81
C ASP A 89 1.86 6.31 26.63
N GLN A 90 2.08 7.29 27.51
CA GLN A 90 3.27 8.12 27.56
C GLN A 90 4.57 7.30 27.75
N SER A 91 4.49 6.02 28.18
CA SER A 91 5.66 5.16 28.35
C SER A 91 6.32 4.76 27.02
N LEU A 92 5.55 4.81 25.93
CA LEU A 92 5.98 4.52 24.56
C LEU A 92 6.44 5.79 23.81
N ALA A 93 6.27 6.97 24.41
CA ALA A 93 6.68 8.22 23.80
C ALA A 93 8.20 8.24 23.56
N VAL A 94 8.57 8.55 22.31
CA VAL A 94 9.96 8.70 21.87
C VAL A 94 10.27 10.19 21.73
N PRO A 95 11.47 10.65 22.17
CA PRO A 95 11.82 12.07 22.16
C PRO A 95 11.98 12.68 20.76
N MET A 96 12.28 11.87 19.75
CA MET A 96 12.30 12.31 18.34
C MET A 96 10.99 11.93 17.65
N SER A 97 10.42 12.87 16.90
CA SER A 97 9.24 12.59 16.09
C SER A 97 9.59 11.83 14.81
N LEU A 98 8.65 11.00 14.34
CA LEU A 98 8.79 10.25 13.10
C LEU A 98 9.09 11.16 11.88
N PRO A 99 8.42 12.34 11.73
CA PRO A 99 8.77 13.30 10.69
C PRO A 99 10.19 13.85 10.80
N GLU A 100 10.70 14.14 12.00
CA GLU A 100 12.08 14.62 12.18
C GLU A 100 13.11 13.55 11.83
N ILE A 101 12.86 12.29 12.21
CA ILE A 101 13.72 11.15 11.85
C ILE A 101 13.73 10.98 10.34
N PHE A 102 12.55 11.04 9.70
CA PHE A 102 12.42 10.92 8.25
C PHE A 102 13.15 12.06 7.53
N ASN A 103 12.98 13.30 7.97
CA ASN A 103 13.68 14.46 7.42
C ASN A 103 15.19 14.36 7.60
N ALA A 104 15.68 13.91 8.76
CA ALA A 104 17.11 13.71 9.00
C ALA A 104 17.70 12.57 8.16
N ALA A 105 16.94 11.49 7.93
CA ALA A 105 17.35 10.37 7.10
C ALA A 105 17.38 10.76 5.62
N THR A 106 16.36 11.47 5.14
CA THR A 106 16.27 11.96 3.76
C THR A 106 17.22 13.13 3.49
N ALA A 107 17.59 13.94 4.47
CA ALA A 107 18.58 15.02 4.27
C ALA A 107 19.99 14.49 3.92
N LYS A 108 20.33 13.27 4.36
CA LYS A 108 21.62 12.61 4.02
C LYS A 108 21.64 11.99 2.63
N PHE A 109 20.46 11.83 2.03
CA PHE A 109 20.26 11.43 0.66
C PHE A 109 19.50 12.56 -0.03
N PRO A 110 20.17 13.67 -0.42
CA PRO A 110 19.49 14.73 -1.17
C PRO A 110 18.75 14.04 -2.31
N ALA A 111 17.45 14.20 -2.33
CA ALA A 111 16.59 13.52 -3.27
C ALA A 111 17.12 13.76 -4.70
N GLN A 112 17.78 12.76 -5.27
CA GLN A 112 17.34 12.32 -6.58
C GLN A 112 15.88 11.98 -6.37
N SER A 113 15.03 12.86 -6.89
CA SER A 113 13.59 12.86 -6.75
C SER A 113 12.99 11.54 -7.28
N GLN A 114 13.09 10.48 -6.49
CA GLN A 114 12.07 9.45 -6.45
C GLN A 114 10.98 9.98 -5.52
N ALA A 115 10.13 10.82 -6.11
CA ALA A 115 8.72 10.67 -5.79
C ALA A 115 8.34 9.23 -6.21
N ASN A 116 7.94 8.41 -5.24
CA ASN A 116 6.71 7.66 -5.44
C ASN A 116 5.67 8.72 -5.83
N ASN A 117 5.14 8.81 -7.04
CA ASN A 117 4.55 7.75 -7.86
C ASN A 117 5.55 6.80 -8.53
N ASN A 118 5.57 5.54 -8.06
CA ASN A 118 6.14 4.35 -8.65
C ASN A 118 7.26 4.53 -9.70
N SER A 119 8.48 4.15 -9.32
CA SER A 119 9.51 3.51 -10.14
C SER A 119 9.70 4.04 -11.59
N SER A 120 10.73 4.86 -11.81
CA SER A 120 11.31 5.01 -13.15
C SER A 120 12.03 3.69 -13.54
N PRO A 121 12.00 3.28 -14.82
CA PRO A 121 12.54 4.08 -15.92
C PRO A 121 11.51 4.42 -17.00
N ASN A 122 11.52 5.70 -17.37
CA ASN A 122 10.83 6.40 -18.46
C ASN A 122 9.49 7.04 -18.14
N CYS A 123 9.51 8.37 -18.21
CA CYS A 123 8.38 9.19 -18.62
C CYS A 123 7.86 8.67 -19.96
N LEU A 124 6.93 7.73 -19.92
CA LEU A 124 5.99 7.58 -21.01
C LEU A 124 5.03 8.75 -20.87
N SER A 125 5.02 9.64 -21.86
CA SER A 125 4.05 10.73 -21.84
C SER A 125 2.65 10.13 -21.86
N ASP A 126 1.66 10.83 -21.30
CA ASP A 126 0.27 10.37 -21.36
C ASP A 126 -0.19 10.12 -22.81
N GLU A 127 0.43 10.85 -23.75
CA GLU A 127 0.28 10.67 -25.19
C GLU A 127 0.85 9.33 -25.67
N ASP A 128 2.12 9.00 -25.34
CA ASP A 128 2.75 7.72 -25.73
C ASP A 128 1.98 6.52 -25.16
N ARG A 129 1.42 6.67 -23.96
CA ARG A 129 0.58 5.64 -23.34
C ARG A 129 -0.75 5.48 -24.08
N ALA A 130 -1.40 6.57 -24.45
CA ALA A 130 -2.64 6.53 -25.23
C ALA A 130 -2.42 5.94 -26.62
N GLU A 131 -1.32 6.31 -27.27
CA GLU A 131 -0.93 5.78 -28.58
C GLU A 131 -0.60 4.28 -28.52
N ALA A 132 0.12 3.83 -27.48
CA ALA A 132 0.37 2.40 -27.24
C ALA A 132 -0.95 1.60 -27.04
N GLU A 133 -1.95 2.17 -26.38
CA GLU A 133 -3.26 1.54 -26.23
C GLU A 133 -4.09 1.51 -27.52
N ALA A 134 -3.97 2.53 -28.36
CA ALA A 134 -4.56 2.55 -29.69
C ALA A 134 -3.94 1.47 -30.59
N LEU A 135 -2.61 1.34 -30.60
CA LEU A 135 -1.89 0.30 -31.33
C LEU A 135 -2.26 -1.11 -30.86
N LYS A 136 -2.44 -1.33 -29.54
CA LYS A 136 -2.98 -2.60 -29.02
C LYS A 136 -4.37 -2.90 -29.57
N THR A 137 -5.22 -1.88 -29.67
CA THR A 137 -6.60 -2.05 -30.16
C THR A 137 -6.60 -2.41 -31.64
N GLU A 138 -5.75 -1.77 -32.44
CA GLU A 138 -5.55 -2.13 -33.85
C GLU A 138 -4.96 -3.53 -34.01
N GLY A 139 -3.97 -3.91 -33.20
CA GLY A 139 -3.42 -5.27 -33.18
C GLY A 139 -4.50 -6.33 -32.90
N ASN A 140 -5.40 -6.07 -31.95
CA ASN A 140 -6.54 -6.95 -31.66
C ASN A 140 -7.51 -7.06 -32.86
N GLU A 141 -7.74 -5.98 -33.59
CA GLU A 141 -8.59 -6.00 -34.78
C GLU A 141 -7.94 -6.83 -35.90
N GLN A 142 -6.63 -6.71 -36.09
CA GLN A 142 -5.88 -7.54 -37.04
C GLN A 142 -5.91 -9.02 -36.66
N MET A 143 -5.87 -9.35 -35.37
CA MET A 143 -6.08 -10.74 -34.88
C MET A 143 -7.49 -11.26 -35.23
N ARG A 144 -8.50 -10.39 -35.18
CA ARG A 144 -9.91 -10.74 -35.50
C ARG A 144 -10.10 -11.06 -36.98
N VAL A 145 -9.35 -10.41 -37.86
CA VAL A 145 -9.34 -10.70 -39.30
C VAL A 145 -8.26 -11.71 -39.70
N GLU A 146 -7.68 -12.42 -38.71
CA GLU A 146 -6.66 -13.47 -38.88
C GLU A 146 -5.36 -12.99 -39.56
N ASN A 147 -5.10 -11.69 -39.58
CA ASN A 147 -3.88 -11.09 -40.11
C ASN A 147 -2.81 -10.98 -39.02
N TYR A 148 -2.28 -12.14 -38.62
CA TYR A 148 -1.31 -12.25 -37.53
C TYR A 148 -0.01 -11.47 -37.77
N SER A 149 0.43 -11.39 -39.04
CA SER A 149 1.61 -10.61 -39.42
C SER A 149 1.47 -9.13 -39.08
N ALA A 150 0.33 -8.53 -39.41
CA ALA A 150 0.08 -7.12 -39.11
C ALA A 150 -0.14 -6.90 -37.60
N ALA A 151 -0.83 -7.83 -36.93
CA ALA A 151 -1.03 -7.76 -35.48
C ALA A 151 0.30 -7.73 -34.71
N VAL A 152 1.27 -8.57 -35.08
CA VAL A 152 2.60 -8.61 -34.48
C VAL A 152 3.32 -7.26 -34.60
N GLU A 153 3.20 -6.59 -35.75
CA GLU A 153 3.80 -5.27 -35.96
C GLU A 153 3.17 -4.22 -35.04
N PHE A 154 1.84 -4.18 -34.94
CA PHE A 154 1.15 -3.24 -34.06
C PHE A 154 1.48 -3.45 -32.58
N TYR A 155 1.54 -4.70 -32.11
CA TYR A 155 1.99 -4.97 -30.73
C TYR A 155 3.46 -4.63 -30.51
N SER A 156 4.33 -4.86 -31.51
CA SER A 156 5.74 -4.48 -31.43
C SER A 156 5.89 -2.96 -31.32
N GLN A 157 5.09 -2.18 -32.04
CA GLN A 157 5.06 -0.72 -31.92
C GLN A 157 4.54 -0.28 -30.54
N ALA A 158 3.48 -0.92 -30.02
CA ALA A 158 2.96 -0.66 -28.67
C ALA A 158 4.00 -0.94 -27.57
N ILE A 159 4.83 -1.98 -27.74
CA ILE A 159 5.93 -2.32 -26.81
C ILE A 159 7.02 -1.25 -26.83
N VAL A 160 7.35 -0.69 -28.00
CA VAL A 160 8.35 0.39 -28.11
C VAL A 160 7.87 1.63 -27.35
N LEU A 161 6.58 1.96 -27.46
CA LEU A 161 5.98 3.12 -26.79
C LEU A 161 5.73 2.87 -25.30
N ASN A 162 5.34 1.67 -24.89
CA ASN A 162 5.12 1.34 -23.48
C ASN A 162 5.62 -0.08 -23.15
N PRO A 163 6.92 -0.23 -22.85
CA PRO A 163 7.53 -1.52 -22.59
C PRO A 163 7.16 -2.11 -21.23
N GLN A 164 6.56 -1.32 -20.32
CA GLN A 164 6.10 -1.82 -19.02
C GLN A 164 4.82 -2.65 -19.10
N ASN A 165 4.04 -2.55 -20.18
CA ASN A 165 2.77 -3.27 -20.28
C ASN A 165 2.98 -4.69 -20.82
N ALA A 166 2.93 -5.66 -19.91
CA ALA A 166 3.08 -7.09 -20.24
C ALA A 166 2.03 -7.62 -21.23
N VAL A 167 0.85 -6.98 -21.33
CA VAL A 167 -0.22 -7.43 -22.23
C VAL A 167 0.20 -7.40 -23.70
N TYR A 168 1.03 -6.44 -24.10
CA TYR A 168 1.47 -6.34 -25.50
C TYR A 168 2.38 -7.50 -25.90
N PHE A 169 3.18 -8.02 -24.96
CA PHE A 169 4.03 -9.20 -25.21
C PHE A 169 3.19 -10.49 -25.26
N CYS A 170 2.13 -10.57 -24.48
CA CYS A 170 1.23 -11.74 -24.48
C CYS A 170 0.35 -11.81 -25.73
N ASN A 171 0.00 -10.65 -26.29
CA ASN A 171 -0.91 -10.55 -27.43
C ASN A 171 -0.20 -10.52 -28.79
N ARG A 172 1.13 -10.35 -28.82
CA ARG A 172 1.97 -10.40 -30.02
C ARG A 172 2.21 -11.83 -30.48
#